data_AF-A0A958S5T3-F1
#
_entry.id   AF-A0A958S5T3-F1
#
_cell.length_a   1.000
_cell.length_b   1.000
_cell.length_c   1.000
_cell.angle_alpha   90.00
_cell.angle_beta   90.00
_cell.angle_gamma   90.00
#
_symmetry.space_group_name_H-M   'P 1'
#
loop_
_entity.id
_entity.type
_entity.pdbx_description
1 polymer ?
#
loop_
_entity_poly.entity_id
_entity_poly.type
_entity_poly.pdbx_seq_one_letter_code
_entity_poly.pdbx_strand_id
1 'polypeptide(L)'
;MKIVVSLLALWLSAPLWGAGIAQPDIQFQYISLADARQFSCVHHKSEIGLYEWDVECGVDGKAHTYFVHLVLNFYPKTIHGENAYELLYWVTDMTDPHHPKNDSSTIWIHNGHEQNFMKVLEASQGIEDDLAYLKLTLKLKAPIAVRGHSMP
;
A
#
# COMPACT_ATOMS: atom_id res chain seq x y z
N MET A 1 42.63 51.00 -12.16
CA MET A 1 42.69 49.59 -11.73
C MET A 1 41.98 49.51 -10.38
N LYS A 2 40.70 49.12 -10.26
CA LYS A 2 40.10 47.76 -10.34
C LYS A 2 41.04 46.74 -9.68
N ILE A 3 40.71 46.17 -8.52
CA ILE A 3 39.83 44.99 -8.39
C ILE A 3 39.10 45.01 -7.03
N VAL A 4 37.78 44.85 -7.10
CA VAL A 4 36.86 44.62 -5.97
C VAL A 4 36.86 43.11 -5.70
N VAL A 5 37.33 42.69 -4.53
CA VAL A 5 37.29 41.27 -4.11
C VAL A 5 35.92 40.99 -3.51
N SER A 6 35.04 40.42 -4.31
CA SER A 6 33.78 39.81 -3.86
C SER A 6 34.07 38.41 -3.32
N LEU A 7 33.82 38.22 -2.03
CA LEU A 7 33.79 36.90 -1.38
C LEU A 7 32.47 36.80 -0.59
N LEU A 8 31.35 36.78 -1.32
CA LEU A 8 30.12 36.19 -0.80
C LEU A 8 30.12 34.71 -1.19
N ALA A 9 30.70 33.89 -0.33
CA ALA A 9 30.41 32.46 -0.30
C ALA A 9 28.99 32.29 0.26
N LEU A 10 27.98 32.52 -0.59
CA LEU A 10 26.61 32.08 -0.35
C LEU A 10 26.61 30.55 -0.40
N TRP A 11 26.80 29.96 0.78
CA TRP A 11 26.43 28.59 1.07
C TRP A 11 24.95 28.44 0.71
N LEU A 12 24.70 27.91 -0.48
CA LEU A 12 23.42 27.40 -0.93
C LEU A 12 23.05 26.23 0.00
N SER A 13 22.47 26.55 1.16
CA SER A 13 21.57 25.67 1.88
C SER A 13 20.30 25.53 1.05
N ALA A 14 20.42 24.87 -0.10
CA ALA A 14 19.27 24.36 -0.81
C ALA A 14 18.56 23.44 0.18
N PRO A 15 17.29 23.71 0.54
CA PRO A 15 16.53 22.73 1.29
C PRO A 15 16.50 21.49 0.40
N LEU A 16 16.90 20.34 0.92
CA LEU A 16 16.52 19.07 0.34
C LEU A 16 15.00 19.00 0.53
N TRP A 17 14.25 19.54 -0.43
CA TRP A 17 12.82 19.25 -0.57
C TRP A 17 12.77 17.77 -0.90
N GLY A 18 12.73 16.93 0.13
CA GLY A 18 12.37 15.53 -0.02
C GLY A 18 11.02 15.54 -0.69
N ALA A 19 10.97 15.17 -1.97
CA ALA A 19 9.72 14.87 -2.63
C ALA A 19 9.03 13.83 -1.75
N GLY A 20 7.98 14.25 -1.05
CA GLY A 20 7.20 13.35 -0.21
C GLY A 20 6.75 12.21 -1.11
N ILE A 21 7.12 10.98 -0.76
CA ILE A 21 6.64 9.80 -1.46
C ILE A 21 5.13 9.86 -1.35
N ALA A 22 4.44 10.01 -2.49
CA ALA A 22 2.99 10.05 -2.51
C ALA A 22 2.49 8.71 -1.98
N GLN A 23 1.95 8.71 -0.76
CA GLN A 23 1.38 7.50 -0.18
C GLN A 23 0.15 7.10 -1.01
N PRO A 24 -0.03 5.79 -1.27
CA PRO A 24 -1.25 5.30 -1.90
C PRO A 24 -2.47 5.71 -1.07
N ASP A 25 -3.56 6.05 -1.74
CA ASP A 25 -4.86 6.13 -1.07
C ASP A 25 -5.40 4.70 -0.94
N ILE A 26 -5.66 4.29 0.30
CA ILE A 26 -6.00 2.91 0.69
C ILE A 26 -7.46 2.87 1.08
N GLN A 27 -8.20 1.90 0.56
CA GLN A 27 -9.60 1.69 0.90
C GLN A 27 -9.85 0.20 1.12
N PHE A 28 -10.61 -0.11 2.16
CA PHE A 28 -11.04 -1.47 2.49
C PHE A 28 -12.57 -1.57 2.42
N GLN A 29 -13.07 -2.67 1.89
CA GLN A 29 -14.49 -3.00 1.85
C GLN A 29 -14.69 -4.46 2.22
N TYR A 30 -15.62 -4.73 3.12
CA TYR A 30 -16.12 -6.08 3.36
C TYR A 30 -17.18 -6.38 2.31
N ILE A 31 -17.12 -7.56 1.69
CA ILE A 31 -18.12 -8.00 0.73
C ILE A 31 -18.59 -9.40 1.08
N SER A 32 -19.88 -9.50 1.40
CA SER A 32 -20.55 -10.77 1.72
C SER A 32 -20.86 -11.53 0.43
N LEU A 33 -20.53 -12.83 0.38
CA LEU A 33 -20.90 -13.70 -0.74
C LEU A 33 -22.33 -14.24 -0.61
N ALA A 34 -22.88 -14.28 0.60
CA ALA A 34 -24.22 -14.79 0.86
C ALA A 34 -25.31 -13.92 0.21
N ASP A 35 -25.09 -12.61 0.17
CA ASP A 35 -26.09 -11.64 -0.27
C ASP A 35 -25.54 -10.52 -1.17
N ALA A 36 -24.26 -10.62 -1.55
CA ALA A 36 -23.55 -9.65 -2.39
C ALA A 36 -23.54 -8.21 -1.85
N ARG A 37 -23.77 -8.01 -0.54
CA ARG A 37 -23.70 -6.68 0.08
C ARG A 37 -22.27 -6.26 0.33
N GLN A 38 -22.04 -4.95 0.22
CA GLN A 38 -20.74 -4.32 0.41
C GLN A 38 -20.83 -3.33 1.56
N PHE A 39 -19.82 -3.37 2.44
CA PHE A 39 -19.75 -2.53 3.62
C PHE A 39 -18.40 -1.81 3.62
N SER A 40 -18.43 -0.49 3.69
CA SER A 40 -17.20 0.30 3.82
C SER A 40 -16.57 0.04 5.18
N CYS A 41 -15.24 -0.11 5.19
CA CYS A 41 -14.49 -0.27 6.43
C CYS A 41 -13.72 1.00 6.76
N VAL A 42 -13.56 1.25 8.05
CA VAL A 42 -12.61 2.24 8.56
C VAL A 42 -11.27 1.58 8.80
N HIS A 43 -10.18 2.31 8.64
CA HIS A 43 -8.84 1.77 8.88
C HIS A 43 -7.93 2.82 9.48
N HIS A 44 -6.98 2.37 10.28
CA HIS A 44 -5.92 3.19 10.84
C HIS A 44 -4.60 2.44 10.74
N LYS A 45 -3.50 3.20 10.64
CA LYS A 45 -2.17 2.61 10.65
C LYS A 45 -1.92 2.03 12.04
N SER A 46 -1.49 0.79 12.10
CA SER A 46 -1.23 0.13 13.38
C SER A 46 0.02 0.69 14.05
N GLU A 47 0.05 0.66 15.38
CA GLU A 47 1.20 1.08 16.18
C GLU A 47 2.35 0.05 16.15
N ILE A 48 2.03 -1.20 15.78
CA ILE A 48 2.91 -2.36 15.94
C ILE A 48 3.88 -2.52 14.73
N GLY A 49 3.71 -1.75 13.65
CA GLY A 49 4.64 -1.83 12.52
C GLY A 49 4.52 -0.76 11.43
N LEU A 50 5.24 -0.98 10.33
CA LEU A 50 5.41 0.00 9.24
C LEU A 50 4.38 -0.15 8.12
N TYR A 51 3.85 -1.37 7.93
CA TYR A 51 3.01 -1.82 6.82
C TYR A 51 1.67 -2.42 7.30
N GLU A 52 1.40 -2.27 8.58
CA GLU A 52 0.28 -2.86 9.31
C GLU A 52 -0.88 -1.87 9.44
N TRP A 53 -2.10 -2.38 9.28
CA TRP A 53 -3.33 -1.62 9.37
C TRP A 53 -4.35 -2.36 10.22
N ASP A 54 -4.96 -1.64 11.14
CA ASP A 54 -6.12 -2.09 11.87
C ASP A 54 -7.37 -1.66 11.09
N VAL A 55 -8.19 -2.63 10.69
CA VAL A 55 -9.35 -2.43 9.81
C VAL A 55 -10.62 -2.88 10.54
N GLU A 56 -11.62 -2.03 10.58
CA GLU A 56 -12.91 -2.32 11.21
C GLU A 56 -14.05 -2.13 10.20
N CYS A 57 -14.90 -3.14 10.08
CA CYS A 57 -16.05 -3.15 9.19
C CYS A 57 -17.33 -3.33 10.01
N GLY A 58 -18.28 -2.42 9.87
CA GLY A 58 -19.61 -2.55 10.48
C GLY A 58 -20.55 -3.37 9.58
N VAL A 59 -20.75 -4.65 9.90
CA VAL A 59 -21.58 -5.59 9.12
C VAL A 59 -22.80 -5.95 9.96
N ASP A 60 -24.00 -5.61 9.47
CA ASP A 60 -25.27 -5.91 10.16
C ASP A 60 -25.33 -5.50 11.65
N GLY A 61 -24.71 -4.36 11.96
CA GLY A 61 -24.65 -3.82 13.32
C GLY A 61 -23.63 -4.51 14.24
N LYS A 62 -22.80 -5.40 13.70
CA LYS A 62 -21.65 -6.00 14.38
C LYS A 62 -20.35 -5.43 13.85
N ALA A 63 -19.37 -5.25 14.73
CA ALA A 63 -18.03 -4.86 14.34
C ALA A 63 -17.23 -6.13 14.01
N HIS A 64 -16.61 -6.14 12.84
CA HIS A 64 -15.63 -7.14 12.42
C HIS A 64 -14.28 -6.45 12.31
N THR A 65 -13.29 -6.99 13.01
CA THR A 65 -11.97 -6.37 13.14
C THR A 65 -10.92 -7.25 12.49
N TYR A 66 -10.12 -6.65 11.63
CA TYR A 66 -9.07 -7.33 10.89
C TYR A 66 -7.74 -6.62 11.11
N PHE A 67 -6.69 -7.40 11.22
CA PHE A 67 -5.33 -6.92 11.17
C PHE A 67 -4.74 -7.22 9.80
N VAL A 68 -4.30 -6.19 9.09
CA VAL A 68 -3.87 -6.28 7.69
C VAL A 68 -2.39 -5.95 7.56
N HIS A 69 -1.60 -6.86 6.98
CA HIS A 69 -0.26 -6.54 6.51
C HIS A 69 -0.30 -6.25 5.00
N LEU A 70 0.20 -5.08 4.62
CA LEU A 70 0.13 -4.57 3.26
C LEU A 70 1.46 -3.97 2.82
N VAL A 71 2.15 -4.68 1.93
CA VAL A 71 3.41 -4.21 1.31
C VAL A 71 3.23 -4.11 -0.19
N LEU A 72 3.58 -2.96 -0.76
CA LEU A 72 3.61 -2.75 -2.21
C LEU A 72 5.03 -2.36 -2.63
N ASN A 73 5.69 -3.25 -3.35
CA ASN A 73 7.00 -3.02 -3.93
C ASN A 73 6.87 -2.67 -5.41
N PHE A 74 7.74 -1.78 -5.87
CA PHE A 74 7.87 -1.42 -7.27
C PHE A 74 9.27 -1.78 -7.77
N TYR A 75 9.32 -2.50 -8.89
CA TYR A 75 10.54 -2.92 -9.54
C TYR A 75 10.61 -2.25 -10.91
N PRO A 76 11.41 -1.18 -11.08
CA PRO A 76 11.48 -0.48 -12.36
C PRO A 76 12.01 -1.38 -13.49
N LYS A 77 12.78 -2.42 -13.15
CA LYS A 77 13.32 -3.40 -14.09
C LYS A 77 13.34 -4.80 -13.49
N THR A 78 12.89 -5.77 -14.27
CA THR A 78 12.91 -7.21 -13.95
C THR A 78 13.38 -8.02 -15.16
N ILE A 79 13.62 -9.33 -14.98
CA ILE A 79 13.92 -10.23 -16.11
C ILE A 79 12.75 -10.40 -17.09
N HIS A 80 11.53 -10.04 -16.68
CA HIS A 80 10.30 -10.20 -17.45
C HIS A 80 9.78 -8.89 -18.04
N GLY A 81 10.49 -7.77 -17.85
CA GLY A 81 10.09 -6.46 -18.37
C GLY A 81 10.41 -5.33 -17.41
N GLU A 82 9.90 -4.15 -17.74
CA GLU A 82 10.01 -2.95 -16.93
C GLU A 82 8.77 -2.80 -16.03
N ASN A 83 8.83 -1.97 -14.99
CA ASN A 83 7.68 -1.61 -14.15
C ASN A 83 6.85 -2.79 -13.61
N ALA A 84 7.47 -3.68 -12.84
CA ALA A 84 6.72 -4.70 -12.11
C ALA A 84 6.31 -4.20 -10.72
N TYR A 85 5.20 -4.71 -10.22
CA TYR A 85 4.71 -4.47 -8.87
C TYR A 85 4.51 -5.80 -8.17
N GLU A 86 4.92 -5.86 -6.90
CA GLU A 86 4.62 -6.97 -6.00
C GLU A 86 3.75 -6.42 -4.88
N LEU A 87 2.59 -7.03 -4.68
CA LEU A 87 1.71 -6.80 -3.56
C LEU A 87 1.76 -8.01 -2.64
N LEU A 88 2.14 -7.79 -1.39
CA LEU A 88 1.91 -8.74 -0.29
C LEU A 88 0.68 -8.25 0.48
N TYR A 89 -0.37 -9.07 0.50
CA TYR A 89 -1.62 -8.75 1.18
C TYR A 89 -2.04 -9.91 2.09
N TRP A 90 -1.92 -9.68 3.40
CA TRP A 90 -2.28 -10.62 4.45
C TRP A 90 -3.39 -10.04 5.32
N VAL A 91 -4.39 -10.83 5.64
CA VAL A 91 -5.49 -10.48 6.54
C VAL A 91 -5.58 -11.48 7.68
N THR A 92 -5.60 -10.99 8.91
CA THR A 92 -5.91 -11.75 10.11
C THR A 92 -7.24 -11.28 10.67
N ASP A 93 -8.20 -12.18 10.77
CA ASP A 93 -9.46 -11.94 11.47
C ASP A 93 -9.22 -11.94 12.98
N MET A 94 -9.48 -10.80 13.60
CA MET A 94 -9.33 -10.54 15.03
C MET A 94 -10.68 -10.38 15.73
N THR A 95 -11.79 -10.68 15.05
CA THR A 95 -13.16 -10.54 15.59
C THR A 95 -13.37 -11.42 16.82
N ASP A 96 -12.82 -12.63 16.81
CA ASP A 96 -12.60 -13.43 18.02
C ASP A 96 -11.09 -13.53 18.29
N PRO A 97 -10.53 -12.70 19.19
CA PRO A 97 -9.09 -12.68 19.45
C PRO A 97 -8.56 -13.97 20.07
N HIS A 98 -9.43 -14.85 20.57
CA HIS A 98 -9.03 -16.17 21.07
C HIS A 98 -8.87 -17.22 19.95
N HIS A 99 -9.45 -16.97 18.78
CA HIS A 99 -9.41 -17.88 17.63
C HIS A 99 -9.12 -17.12 16.33
N PRO A 100 -7.93 -16.49 16.19
CA PRO A 100 -7.59 -15.73 15.00
C PRO A 100 -7.52 -16.64 13.78
N LYS A 101 -8.10 -16.18 12.67
CA LYS A 101 -8.00 -16.84 11.35
C LYS A 101 -7.14 -16.00 10.43
N ASN A 102 -6.30 -16.63 9.63
CA ASN A 102 -5.37 -15.94 8.72
C ASN A 102 -5.61 -16.36 7.28
N ASP A 103 -5.60 -15.40 6.38
CA ASP A 103 -5.53 -15.63 4.94
C ASP A 103 -4.49 -14.68 4.32
N SER A 104 -3.73 -15.16 3.35
CA SER A 104 -2.63 -14.41 2.72
C SER A 104 -2.54 -14.66 1.22
N SER A 105 -2.27 -13.59 0.47
CA SER A 105 -2.00 -13.66 -0.96
C SER A 105 -0.78 -12.82 -1.34
N THR A 106 -0.13 -13.24 -2.41
CA THR A 106 0.94 -12.48 -3.06
C THR A 106 0.56 -12.30 -4.52
N ILE A 107 0.56 -11.06 -4.99
CA ILE A 107 0.16 -10.72 -6.36
C ILE A 107 1.33 -10.04 -7.05
N TRP A 108 1.74 -10.61 -8.19
CA TRP A 108 2.75 -10.04 -9.07
C TRP A 108 2.09 -9.47 -10.33
N ILE A 109 2.39 -8.22 -10.62
CA ILE A 109 1.87 -7.51 -11.79
C ILE A 109 3.05 -7.04 -12.62
N HIS A 110 3.17 -7.58 -13.83
CA HIS A 110 4.21 -7.21 -14.78
C HIS A 110 3.61 -6.34 -15.87
N ASN A 111 4.02 -5.07 -15.94
CA ASN A 111 3.59 -4.18 -17.01
C ASN A 111 4.63 -4.18 -18.14
N GLY A 112 4.35 -4.85 -19.25
CA GLY A 112 5.30 -4.98 -20.36
C GLY A 112 5.73 -3.67 -21.06
N HIS A 113 5.24 -2.50 -20.65
CA HIS A 113 5.58 -1.20 -21.24
C HIS A 113 5.80 -0.12 -20.18
N GLU A 114 6.88 0.65 -20.34
CA GLU A 114 7.32 1.71 -19.43
C GLU A 114 6.25 2.80 -19.17
N GLN A 115 5.37 3.04 -20.14
CA GLN A 115 4.33 4.06 -20.06
C GLN A 115 3.08 3.61 -19.28
N ASN A 116 2.97 2.31 -18.96
CA ASN A 116 1.83 1.76 -18.24
C ASN A 116 2.06 1.84 -16.73
N PHE A 117 1.98 3.05 -16.19
CA PHE A 117 1.91 3.23 -14.75
C PHE A 117 0.55 2.71 -14.22
N MET A 118 0.60 1.85 -13.22
CA MET A 118 -0.59 1.34 -12.54
C MET A 118 -1.21 2.45 -11.70
N LYS A 119 -2.44 2.87 -12.02
CA LYS A 119 -3.15 3.91 -11.27
C LYS A 119 -4.00 3.37 -10.13
N VAL A 120 -4.57 2.18 -10.33
CA VAL A 120 -5.43 1.51 -9.36
C VAL A 120 -5.02 0.05 -9.31
N LEU A 121 -4.85 -0.46 -8.09
CA LEU A 121 -4.68 -1.87 -7.80
C LEU A 121 -5.83 -2.32 -6.90
N GLU A 122 -6.52 -3.37 -7.29
CA GLU A 122 -7.53 -4.02 -6.46
C GLU A 122 -7.09 -5.44 -6.16
N ALA A 123 -7.26 -5.84 -4.90
CA ALA A 123 -7.01 -7.20 -4.43
C ALA A 123 -8.12 -7.58 -3.44
N SER A 124 -8.34 -8.87 -3.25
CA SER A 124 -9.35 -9.37 -2.31
C SER A 124 -8.82 -10.60 -1.61
N GLN A 125 -9.09 -10.72 -0.31
CA GLN A 125 -8.77 -11.91 0.48
C GLN A 125 -10.01 -12.51 1.10
N GLY A 126 -10.09 -13.84 1.09
CA GLY A 126 -11.15 -14.59 1.73
C GLY A 126 -11.13 -14.36 3.23
N ILE A 127 -12.31 -14.22 3.81
CA ILE A 127 -12.53 -14.11 5.25
C ILE A 127 -13.77 -14.92 5.61
N GLU A 128 -13.92 -15.27 6.89
CA GLU A 128 -15.08 -16.02 7.38
C GLU A 128 -15.29 -17.36 6.64
N ASP A 129 -14.23 -18.15 6.50
CA ASP A 129 -14.26 -19.44 5.78
C ASP A 129 -14.76 -19.31 4.33
N ASP A 130 -14.27 -18.27 3.63
CA ASP A 130 -14.61 -17.93 2.25
C ASP A 130 -16.11 -17.61 2.03
N LEU A 131 -16.83 -17.18 3.07
CA LEU A 131 -18.20 -16.65 2.96
C LEU A 131 -18.24 -15.14 2.72
N ALA A 132 -17.10 -14.47 2.88
CA ALA A 132 -16.92 -13.07 2.56
C ALA A 132 -15.50 -12.82 2.06
N TYR A 133 -15.26 -11.61 1.55
CA TYR A 133 -13.92 -11.15 1.22
C TYR A 133 -13.68 -9.72 1.69
N LEU A 134 -12.45 -9.47 2.14
CA LEU A 134 -11.95 -8.12 2.38
C LEU A 134 -11.29 -7.64 1.09
N LYS A 135 -11.93 -6.68 0.42
CA LYS A 135 -11.42 -6.03 -0.78
C LYS A 135 -10.53 -4.85 -0.40
N LEU A 136 -9.31 -4.86 -0.92
CA LEU A 136 -8.37 -3.76 -0.92
C LEU A 136 -8.46 -2.99 -2.25
N THR A 137 -8.48 -1.66 -2.16
CA THR A 137 -8.27 -0.77 -3.31
C THR A 137 -7.15 0.20 -2.99
N LEU A 138 -6.09 0.20 -3.81
CA LEU A 138 -4.99 1.15 -3.76
C LEU A 138 -5.07 2.08 -4.95
N LYS A 139 -5.14 3.39 -4.72
CA LYS A 139 -5.01 4.41 -5.77
C LYS A 139 -3.63 5.05 -5.68
N LEU A 140 -2.83 4.83 -6.73
CA LEU A 140 -1.46 5.32 -6.84
C LEU A 140 -1.48 6.69 -7.52
N LYS A 141 -1.05 7.74 -6.79
CA LYS A 141 -1.08 9.14 -7.26
C LYS A 141 0.10 9.50 -8.17
N ALA A 142 1.19 8.74 -8.08
CA ALA A 142 2.39 8.89 -8.87
C ALA A 142 3.18 7.57 -8.87
N PRO A 143 4.14 7.36 -9.79
CA PRO A 143 5.13 6.29 -9.69
C PRO A 143 5.73 6.27 -8.29
N ILE A 144 5.76 5.09 -7.65
CA ILE A 144 6.38 4.93 -6.34
C ILE A 144 7.89 5.18 -6.54
N ALA A 145 8.37 6.33 -6.06
CA ALA A 145 9.79 6.63 -6.05
C ALA A 145 10.46 5.70 -5.04
N VAL A 146 11.01 4.59 -5.51
CA VAL A 146 11.79 3.68 -4.68
C VAL A 146 13.11 4.38 -4.38
N ARG A 147 13.44 4.56 -3.09
CA ARG A 147 14.82 4.81 -2.69
C ARG A 147 15.61 3.60 -3.12
N GLY A 148 16.28 3.68 -4.27
CA GLY A 148 17.16 2.63 -4.76
C GLY A 148 18.15 2.26 -3.66
N HIS A 149 17.88 1.19 -2.94
CA HIS A 149 18.95 0.41 -2.32
C HIS A 149 19.53 -0.33 -3.51
N SER A 150 20.62 0.19 -4.05
CA SER A 150 21.47 -0.58 -4.94
C SER A 150 21.76 -1.88 -4.23
N MET A 151 21.14 -2.97 -4.68
CA MET A 151 21.58 -4.30 -4.27
C MET A 151 23.04 -4.43 -4.70
N PRO A 152 23.95 -4.84 -3.81
CA PRO A 152 25.35 -5.04 -4.14
C PRO A 152 25.55 -6.14 -5.18
#